data_AF-A0A9P8FES4-F1
#
_entry.id   AF-A0A9P8FES4-F1
#
_cell.length_a   1.000
_cell.length_b   1.000
_cell.length_c   1.000
_cell.angle_alpha   90.00
_cell.angle_beta   90.00
_cell.angle_gamma   90.00
#
_symmetry.space_group_name_H-M   'P 1'
#
loop_
_entity.id
_entity.type
_entity.pdbx_description
1 polymer ?
#
loop_
_entity_poly.entity_id
_entity_poly.type
_entity_poly.pdbx_seq_one_letter_code
_entity_poly.pdbx_strand_id
1 'polypeptide(L)'
;MAPKKLTDHLLAHSPDAFTSATNHPWLRLAGTSKLPTSALLAWLTQDRLYIFSYIPFMGNMLSKASIPSVSREKSLEWRVADCFINALTNVRRELGMFEDVLREHFGWKEGGETATKETRAYQDMFAGAGAPNQSI
;
A
#
# COMPACT_ATOMS: atom_id res chain seq x y z
N MET A 1 11.33 30.50 13.97
CA MET A 1 10.32 29.43 13.77
C MET A 1 11.03 28.22 13.21
N ALA A 2 10.86 27.04 13.82
CA ALA A 2 11.39 25.79 13.24
C ALA A 2 10.75 25.54 11.86
N PRO A 3 11.48 24.99 10.88
CA PRO A 3 10.90 24.65 9.58
C PRO A 3 9.79 23.62 9.77
N LYS A 4 8.61 23.89 9.19
CA LYS A 4 7.50 22.92 9.18
C LYS A 4 7.95 21.69 8.41
N LYS A 5 7.76 20.49 8.96
CA LYS A 5 8.08 19.24 8.25
C LYS A 5 7.16 19.15 7.04
N LEU A 6 7.68 18.57 5.94
CA LEU A 6 6.88 18.35 4.73
C LEU A 6 5.60 17.56 5.02
N THR A 7 5.68 16.56 5.91
CA THR A 7 4.52 15.77 6.33
C THR A 7 3.42 16.61 6.97
N ASP A 8 3.79 17.55 7.84
CA ASP A 8 2.83 18.43 8.52
C ASP A 8 2.15 19.35 7.50
N HIS A 9 2.91 19.82 6.51
CA HIS A 9 2.39 20.62 5.42
C HIS A 9 1.40 19.81 4.55
N LEU A 10 1.76 18.59 4.14
CA LEU A 10 0.89 17.74 3.32
C LEU A 10 -0.41 17.36 4.05
N LEU A 11 -0.34 17.04 5.33
CA LEU A 11 -1.54 16.74 6.14
C LEU A 11 -2.47 17.94 6.27
N ALA A 12 -1.91 19.16 6.35
CA ALA A 12 -2.68 20.38 6.40
C ALA A 12 -3.38 20.75 5.08
N HIS A 13 -2.99 20.15 3.94
CA HIS A 13 -3.61 20.44 2.64
C HIS A 13 -4.99 19.78 2.45
N SER A 14 -5.18 18.60 3.05
CA SER A 14 -6.40 17.80 2.84
C SER A 14 -6.94 17.26 4.16
N PRO A 15 -7.23 18.12 5.16
CA PRO A 15 -7.61 17.68 6.51
C PRO A 15 -8.90 16.84 6.53
N ASP A 16 -9.89 17.22 5.71
CA ASP A 16 -11.16 16.50 5.64
C ASP A 16 -11.00 15.12 5.00
N ALA A 17 -10.24 15.03 3.91
CA ALA A 17 -9.95 13.75 3.25
C ALA A 17 -9.16 12.81 4.18
N PHE A 18 -8.17 13.34 4.89
CA PHE A 18 -7.42 12.58 5.89
C PHE A 18 -8.32 12.07 7.02
N THR A 19 -9.19 12.95 7.55
CA THR A 19 -10.14 12.59 8.61
C THR A 19 -11.12 11.52 8.14
N SER A 20 -11.67 11.66 6.92
CA SER A 20 -12.60 10.69 6.34
C SER A 20 -11.93 9.33 6.11
N ALA A 21 -10.68 9.31 5.63
CA ALA A 21 -9.95 8.07 5.38
C ALA A 21 -9.58 7.33 6.67
N THR A 22 -9.28 8.06 7.75
CA THR A 22 -8.78 7.48 9.02
C THR A 22 -9.86 7.23 10.07
N ASN A 23 -11.03 7.88 9.95
CA ASN A 23 -12.16 7.70 10.87
C ASN A 23 -13.39 7.07 10.20
N HIS A 24 -13.20 6.41 9.05
CA HIS A 24 -14.29 5.79 8.32
C HIS A 24 -15.06 4.78 9.21
N PRO A 25 -16.40 4.74 9.21
CA PRO A 25 -17.19 3.84 10.06
C PRO A 25 -16.81 2.35 9.93
N TRP A 26 -16.33 1.95 8.75
CA TRP A 26 -15.80 0.61 8.50
C TRP A 26 -14.66 0.25 9.48
N LEU A 27 -13.72 1.17 9.74
CA LEU A 27 -12.59 0.94 10.66
C LEU A 27 -13.07 0.71 12.09
N ARG A 28 -14.09 1.47 12.53
CA ARG A 28 -14.71 1.27 13.84
C ARG A 28 -15.40 -0.09 13.95
N LEU A 29 -16.11 -0.52 12.91
CA LEU A 29 -16.75 -1.84 12.89
C LEU A 29 -15.72 -2.97 12.88
N ALA A 30 -14.64 -2.83 12.12
CA ALA A 30 -13.53 -3.79 12.13
C ALA A 30 -12.87 -3.87 13.51
N GLY A 31 -12.53 -2.73 14.12
CA GLY A 31 -11.89 -2.66 15.44
C GLY A 31 -12.78 -3.11 16.61
N THR A 32 -14.09 -3.20 16.42
CA THR A 32 -15.04 -3.70 17.43
C THR A 32 -15.59 -5.10 17.11
N SER A 33 -15.01 -5.78 16.11
CA SER A 33 -15.45 -7.11 15.65
C SER A 33 -16.94 -7.17 15.25
N LYS A 34 -17.48 -6.05 14.77
CA LYS A 34 -18.87 -5.89 14.31
C LYS A 34 -18.99 -5.78 12.79
N LEU A 35 -17.88 -5.94 12.06
CA LEU A 35 -17.88 -5.89 10.61
C LEU A 35 -18.61 -7.13 10.03
N PRO A 36 -19.61 -6.96 9.14
CA PRO A 36 -20.26 -8.09 8.51
C PRO A 36 -19.28 -8.96 7.73
N THR A 37 -19.45 -10.28 7.77
CA THR A 37 -18.60 -11.26 7.07
C THR A 37 -18.48 -10.96 5.57
N SER A 38 -19.57 -10.55 4.92
CA SER A 38 -19.57 -10.18 3.50
C SER A 38 -18.73 -8.93 3.21
N ALA A 39 -18.73 -7.95 4.11
CA ALA A 39 -17.91 -6.74 3.99
C ALA A 39 -16.43 -7.03 4.23
N LEU A 40 -16.11 -7.94 5.16
CA LEU A 40 -14.74 -8.42 5.38
C LEU A 40 -14.22 -9.18 4.15
N LEU A 41 -15.01 -10.09 3.59
CA LEU A 41 -14.67 -10.83 2.38
C LEU A 41 -14.46 -9.88 1.17
N ALA A 42 -15.35 -8.90 1.00
CA ALA A 42 -15.22 -7.89 -0.03
C ALA A 42 -13.92 -7.09 0.12
N TRP A 43 -13.57 -6.69 1.35
CA TRP A 43 -12.30 -6.01 1.60
C TRP A 43 -11.10 -6.92 1.30
N LEU A 44 -11.04 -8.14 1.85
CA LEU A 44 -9.92 -9.08 1.64
C LEU A 44 -9.66 -9.36 0.15
N THR A 45 -10.72 -9.61 -0.62
CA THR A 45 -10.59 -9.89 -2.06
C THR A 45 -10.10 -8.68 -2.85
N GLN A 46 -10.54 -7.47 -2.50
CA GLN A 46 -10.09 -6.25 -3.18
C GLN A 46 -8.68 -5.83 -2.74
N ASP A 47 -8.34 -5.95 -1.47
CA ASP A 47 -7.02 -5.61 -0.92
C ASP A 47 -5.94 -6.55 -1.47
N ARG A 48 -6.28 -7.84 -1.68
CA ARG A 48 -5.42 -8.78 -2.44
C ARG A 48 -5.10 -8.26 -3.86
N LEU A 49 -6.11 -7.80 -4.61
CA LEU A 49 -5.90 -7.27 -5.96
C LEU A 49 -5.14 -5.94 -5.96
N TYR A 50 -5.32 -5.11 -4.93
CA TYR A 50 -4.56 -3.89 -4.71
C TYR A 50 -3.06 -4.19 -4.55
N ILE A 51 -2.71 -5.19 -3.73
CA ILE A 51 -1.31 -5.61 -3.47
C ILE A 51 -0.56 -5.93 -4.77
N PHE A 52 -1.22 -6.53 -5.77
CA PHE A 52 -0.58 -6.85 -7.05
C PHE A 52 -0.05 -5.65 -7.82
N SER A 53 -0.64 -4.46 -7.62
CA SER A 53 -0.10 -3.21 -8.18
C SER A 53 0.91 -2.52 -7.26
N TYR A 54 0.80 -2.76 -5.96
CA TYR A 54 1.68 -2.17 -4.95
C TYR A 54 3.12 -2.71 -5.05
N ILE A 55 3.27 -4.03 -5.26
CA ILE A 55 4.58 -4.69 -5.42
C ILE A 55 5.41 -4.08 -6.57
N PRO A 56 4.91 -4.02 -7.83
CA PRO A 56 5.69 -3.44 -8.93
C PRO A 56 5.93 -1.94 -8.74
N PHE A 57 4.99 -1.20 -8.16
CA PHE A 57 5.19 0.21 -7.82
C PHE A 57 6.36 0.42 -6.86
N MET A 58 6.42 -0.33 -5.75
CA MET A 58 7.54 -0.29 -4.82
C MET A 58 8.86 -0.71 -5.47
N GLY A 59 8.84 -1.76 -6.31
CA GLY A 59 10.02 -2.20 -7.05
C GLY A 59 10.58 -1.09 -7.95
N ASN A 60 9.71 -0.33 -8.60
CA ASN A 60 10.13 0.82 -9.41
C ASN A 60 10.59 2.02 -8.57
N MET A 61 10.01 2.26 -7.39
CA MET A 61 10.54 3.29 -6.49
C MET A 61 11.95 2.93 -5.99
N LEU A 62 12.19 1.64 -5.71
CA LEU A 62 13.51 1.13 -5.33
C LEU A 62 14.51 1.26 -6.49
N SER A 63 14.11 0.97 -7.74
CA SER A 63 15.01 1.09 -8.90
C SER A 63 15.48 2.52 -9.17
N LYS A 64 14.73 3.53 -8.70
CA LYS A 64 15.08 4.95 -8.77
C LYS A 64 16.01 5.42 -7.64
N ALA A 65 16.26 4.59 -6.62
CA ALA A 65 17.18 4.96 -5.53
C ALA A 65 18.63 4.98 -6.03
N SER A 66 19.33 6.12 -5.87
CA SER A 66 20.75 6.23 -6.21
C SER A 66 21.58 5.59 -5.10
N ILE A 67 22.12 4.40 -5.35
CA ILE A 67 22.88 3.66 -4.34
C ILE A 67 24.36 4.10 -4.40
N PRO A 68 24.88 4.80 -3.38
CA PRO A 68 26.26 5.23 -3.38
C PRO A 68 27.21 4.07 -3.09
N SER A 69 28.42 4.14 -3.65
CA SER A 69 29.50 3.18 -3.38
C SER A 69 30.19 3.39 -2.02
N VAL A 70 29.88 4.50 -1.32
CA VAL A 70 30.41 4.81 0.00
C VAL A 70 29.55 4.22 1.13
N SER A 71 30.16 4.01 2.30
CA SER A 71 29.60 3.43 3.55
C SER A 71 28.08 3.15 3.57
N ARG A 72 27.73 1.89 3.35
CA ARG A 72 26.35 1.35 3.41
C ARG A 72 25.59 1.76 4.67
N GLU A 73 26.25 1.75 5.82
CA GLU A 73 25.60 1.95 7.13
C GLU A 73 25.25 3.41 7.43
N LYS A 74 25.91 4.35 6.77
CA LYS A 74 25.75 5.80 7.04
C LYS A 74 24.94 6.53 5.97
N SER A 75 24.79 5.93 4.79
CA SER A 75 24.07 6.52 3.66
C SER A 75 22.56 6.52 3.90
N LEU A 76 21.93 7.67 3.63
CA LEU A 76 20.48 7.80 3.65
C LEU A 76 19.86 6.95 2.53
N GLU A 77 20.49 6.91 1.36
CA GLU A 77 20.04 6.19 0.20
C GLU A 77 19.99 4.68 0.45
N TRP A 78 21.00 4.13 1.14
CA TRP A 78 20.97 2.73 1.60
C TRP A 78 19.86 2.48 2.61
N ARG A 79 19.63 3.39 3.56
CA ARG A 79 18.49 3.27 4.52
C ARG A 79 17.13 3.34 3.83
N VAL A 80 17.00 4.15 2.78
CA VAL A 80 15.79 4.23 1.95
C VAL A 80 15.61 2.93 1.16
N ALA A 81 16.67 2.39 0.57
CA ALA A 81 16.63 1.11 -0.13
C ALA A 81 16.23 -0.04 0.80
N ASP A 82 16.83 -0.12 1.99
CA ASP A 82 16.47 -1.10 3.02
C ASP A 82 15.00 -0.98 3.43
N CYS A 83 14.47 0.25 3.54
CA CYS A 83 13.05 0.48 3.81
C CYS A 83 12.16 -0.15 2.74
N PHE A 84 12.47 0.07 1.45
CA PHE A 84 11.72 -0.54 0.34
C PHE A 84 11.84 -2.06 0.30
N ILE A 85 13.04 -2.62 0.52
CA ILE A 85 13.26 -4.07 0.55
C ILE A 85 12.46 -4.73 1.69
N ASN A 86 12.50 -4.12 2.87
CA ASN A 86 11.71 -4.58 4.02
C ASN A 86 10.21 -4.48 3.74
N ALA A 87 9.75 -3.38 3.14
CA ALA A 87 8.34 -3.19 2.79
C ALA A 87 7.87 -4.25 1.76
N LEU A 88 8.64 -4.51 0.71
CA LEU A 88 8.34 -5.55 -0.29
C LEU A 88 8.26 -6.95 0.34
N THR A 89 9.18 -7.26 1.25
CA THR A 89 9.19 -8.55 1.97
C THR A 89 7.95 -8.69 2.85
N ASN A 90 7.56 -7.62 3.54
CA ASN A 90 6.37 -7.59 4.40
C ASN A 90 5.09 -7.75 3.58
N VAL A 91 4.94 -7.00 2.49
CA VAL A 91 3.74 -7.08 1.62
C VAL A 91 3.60 -8.47 1.00
N ARG A 92 4.70 -9.11 0.60
CA ARG A 92 4.65 -10.50 0.11
C ARG A 92 4.14 -11.47 1.19
N ARG A 93 4.58 -11.30 2.44
CA ARG A 93 4.07 -12.09 3.56
C ARG A 93 2.59 -11.80 3.82
N GLU A 94 2.18 -10.54 3.74
CA GLU A 94 0.78 -10.12 3.93
C GLU A 94 -0.15 -10.74 2.87
N LEU A 95 0.29 -10.79 1.61
CA LEU A 95 -0.44 -11.48 0.55
C LEU A 95 -0.68 -12.96 0.88
N GLY A 96 0.36 -13.67 1.35
CA GLY A 96 0.24 -15.07 1.77
C GLY A 96 -0.77 -15.24 2.90
N MET A 97 -0.68 -14.40 3.94
CA MET A 97 -1.65 -14.38 5.05
C MET A 97 -3.08 -14.15 4.54
N PHE A 98 -3.31 -13.23 3.60
CA PHE A 98 -4.65 -12.99 3.05
C PHE A 98 -5.21 -14.21 2.34
N GLU A 99 -4.38 -14.86 1.53
CA GLU A 99 -4.79 -16.07 0.80
C GLU A 99 -5.07 -17.24 1.75
N ASP A 100 -4.28 -17.39 2.82
CA ASP A 100 -4.54 -18.39 3.86
C ASP A 100 -5.89 -18.13 4.56
N VAL A 101 -6.12 -16.89 5.01
CA VAL A 101 -7.39 -16.49 5.64
C VAL A 101 -8.58 -16.73 4.70
N LEU A 102 -8.44 -16.38 3.42
CA LEU A 102 -9.46 -16.59 2.40
C LEU A 102 -9.78 -18.09 2.22
N ARG A 103 -8.76 -18.95 2.14
CA ARG A 103 -8.94 -20.40 2.02
C ARG A 103 -9.59 -21.01 3.26
N GLU A 104 -9.05 -20.71 4.43
CA GLU A 104 -9.43 -21.36 5.69
C GLU A 104 -10.83 -20.95 6.18
N HIS A 105 -11.23 -19.69 5.96
CA HIS A 105 -12.46 -19.16 6.55
C HIS A 105 -13.57 -18.88 5.55
N PHE A 106 -13.26 -18.79 4.24
CA PHE A 106 -14.24 -18.38 3.23
C PHE A 106 -14.40 -19.38 2.09
N GLY A 107 -13.70 -20.53 2.13
CA GLY A 107 -13.76 -21.53 1.06
C GLY A 107 -13.31 -20.98 -0.30
N TRP A 108 -12.46 -19.95 -0.26
CA TRP A 108 -11.98 -19.25 -1.44
C TRP A 108 -11.13 -20.16 -2.32
N LYS A 109 -11.27 -19.98 -3.64
CA LYS A 109 -10.41 -20.59 -4.66
C LYS A 109 -9.82 -19.47 -5.49
N GLU A 110 -8.57 -19.64 -5.88
CA GLU A 110 -7.89 -18.64 -6.68
C GLU A 110 -8.56 -18.43 -8.04
N GLY A 111 -8.81 -17.17 -8.38
CA GLY A 111 -9.28 -16.75 -9.69
C GLY A 111 -10.76 -16.39 -9.71
N GLY A 112 -11.11 -15.44 -10.60
CA GLY A 112 -12.48 -14.96 -10.79
C GLY A 112 -12.80 -13.64 -10.10
N GLU A 113 -11.92 -13.14 -9.22
CA GLU A 113 -12.06 -11.80 -8.67
C GLU A 113 -11.79 -10.75 -9.74
N THR A 114 -12.61 -9.72 -9.77
CA THR A 114 -12.37 -8.53 -10.58
C THR A 114 -12.19 -7.33 -9.66
N ALA A 115 -11.20 -6.49 -9.97
CA ALA A 115 -11.01 -5.25 -9.25
C ALA A 115 -12.27 -4.39 -9.37
N THR A 116 -12.66 -3.74 -8.28
CA THR A 116 -13.70 -2.69 -8.32
C THR A 116 -13.17 -1.44 -9.01
N LYS A 117 -14.03 -0.44 -9.24
CA LYS A 117 -13.58 0.83 -9.82
C LYS A 117 -12.59 1.53 -8.89
N GLU A 118 -12.78 1.42 -7.58
CA GLU A 118 -11.92 2.01 -6.55
C GLU A 118 -10.55 1.33 -6.53
N THR A 119 -10.52 -0.01 -6.54
CA THR A 119 -9.25 -0.76 -6.61
C THR A 119 -8.50 -0.44 -7.90
N ARG A 120 -9.18 -0.41 -9.05
CA ARG A 120 -8.56 -0.01 -10.31
C ARG A 120 -7.99 1.40 -10.27
N ALA A 121 -8.70 2.37 -9.69
CA ALA A 121 -8.21 3.73 -9.57
C ALA A 121 -6.88 3.81 -8.79
N TYR A 122 -6.72 2.99 -7.73
CA TYR A 122 -5.45 2.86 -7.03
C TYR A 122 -4.37 2.18 -7.88
N GLN A 123 -4.72 1.10 -8.58
CA GLN A 123 -3.80 0.40 -9.49
C GLN A 123 -3.26 1.34 -10.58
N ASP A 124 -4.13 2.15 -11.17
CA ASP A 124 -3.79 3.15 -12.18
C ASP A 124 -2.92 4.28 -11.60
N MET A 125 -3.25 4.75 -10.39
CA MET A 125 -2.42 5.73 -9.67
C MET A 125 -1.00 5.21 -9.43
N PHE A 126 -0.86 3.95 -9.03
CA PHE A 126 0.45 3.32 -8.83
C PHE A 126 1.22 3.13 -10.13
N ALA A 127 0.55 2.72 -11.19
CA ALA A 127 1.16 2.63 -12.51
C ALA A 127 1.67 4.00 -12.99
N GLY A 128 0.86 5.06 -12.80
CA GLY A 128 1.22 6.43 -13.17
C GLY A 128 2.37 7.00 -12.34
N ALA A 129 2.31 6.91 -11.01
CA ALA A 129 3.39 7.37 -10.12
C ALA A 129 4.68 6.55 -10.28
N GLY A 130 4.53 5.28 -10.64
CA GLY A 130 5.61 4.35 -10.94
C GLY A 130 6.15 4.46 -12.37
N ALA A 131 5.62 5.29 -13.25
CA ALA A 131 6.18 5.40 -14.59
C ALA A 131 7.65 5.91 -14.51
N PRO A 132 8.57 5.41 -15.36
CA PRO A 132 9.84 6.09 -15.57
C PRO A 132 9.53 7.52 -16.05
N ASN A 133 10.32 8.50 -15.61
CA ASN A 133 10.17 9.87 -16.11
C ASN A 133 10.21 9.80 -17.64
N GLN A 134 9.10 10.09 -18.32
CA GLN A 134 9.20 10.49 -19.72
C GLN A 134 9.94 11.83 -19.68
N SER A 135 11.21 11.81 -20.09
CA SER A 135 11.94 13.04 -20.36
C SER A 135 11.08 13.86 -21.33
N ILE A 136 10.64 15.04 -20.89
CA ILE A 136 10.14 16.09 -21.78
C ILE A 136 11.34 16.70 -22.47
#